data_AF-A0A426X2P3-F1
#
_entry.id   AF-A0A426X2P3-F1
#
_cell.length_a   1.000
_cell.length_b   1.000
_cell.length_c   1.000
_cell.angle_alpha   90.00
_cell.angle_beta   90.00
_cell.angle_gamma   90.00
#
_symmetry.space_group_name_H-M   'P 1'
#
loop_
_entity.id
_entity.type
_entity.pdbx_description
1 polymer ?
#
loop_
_entity_poly.entity_id
_entity_poly.type
_entity_poly.pdbx_seq_one_letter_code
_entity_poly.pdbx_strand_id
1 'polypeptide(L)' 'MAGSIKLQPDDRLRYSLGIRSSLNDAFGSRQKFARRFAEGIGKLVGNVKGDRREEDRRTYRKIVGGCQSIRVLGLN' A
#
# COMPACT_ATOMS: atom_id res chain seq x y z
N MET A 1 48.70 27.58 30.60
CA MET A 1 47.25 27.79 30.45
C MET A 1 46.65 26.51 29.87
N ALA A 2 46.15 25.61 30.71
CA ALA A 2 45.43 24.42 30.27
C ALA A 2 44.10 24.40 31.02
N GLY A 3 43.08 25.03 30.40
CA GLY A 3 41.72 25.03 30.92
C GLY A 3 41.05 23.69 30.61
N SER A 4 40.65 22.95 31.65
CA SER A 4 39.93 21.70 31.53
C SER A 4 38.53 21.94 30.95
N ILE A 5 38.21 21.32 29.82
CA ILE A 5 36.88 21.40 29.19
C ILE A 5 35.94 20.48 29.97
N LYS A 6 35.17 21.04 30.92
CA LYS A 6 34.08 20.31 31.60
C LYS A 6 32.90 20.21 30.64
N LEU A 7 32.69 19.06 30.00
CA LEU A 7 31.44 18.75 29.31
C LEU A 7 30.33 18.69 30.36
N GLN A 8 29.32 19.55 30.21
CA GLN A 8 28.24 19.66 31.19
C GLN A 8 27.41 18.37 31.14
N PRO A 9 27.02 17.78 32.29
CA PRO A 9 26.25 16.53 32.31
C PRO A 9 24.91 16.60 31.56
N ASP A 10 24.36 17.80 31.33
CA ASP A 10 23.13 18.04 30.57
C ASP A 10 23.30 17.85 29.03
N ASP A 11 24.53 17.96 28.51
CA ASP A 11 24.79 17.83 27.06
C ASP A 11 24.46 16.44 26.53
N ARG A 12 24.63 15.41 27.37
CA ARG A 12 24.26 14.02 27.07
C ARG A 12 22.75 13.85 26.90
N LEU A 13 21.96 14.55 27.72
CA LEU A 13 20.50 14.51 27.64
C LEU A 13 20.00 15.23 26.40
N ARG A 14 20.61 16.36 26.04
CA ARG A 14 20.32 17.10 24.80
C ARG A 14 20.58 16.26 23.56
N TYR A 15 21.72 15.57 23.52
CA TYR A 15 22.05 14.67 22.42
C TYR A 15 21.07 13.49 22.33
N SER A 16 20.71 12.91 23.47
CA SER A 16 19.74 11.81 23.54
C SER A 16 18.34 12.23 23.09
N LEU A 17 17.91 13.44 23.46
CA LEU A 17 16.64 14.02 23.03
C LEU A 17 16.65 14.33 21.53
N GLY A 18 17.75 14.86 21.00
CA GLY A 18 17.94 15.12 19.57
C GLY A 18 17.84 13.85 18.72
N ILE A 19 18.52 12.78 19.13
CA ILE A 19 18.43 11.47 18.44
C ILE A 19 17.01 10.90 18.53
N ARG A 20 16.39 10.93 19.72
CA ARG A 20 15.02 10.41 19.89
C ARG A 20 14.00 11.17 19.04
N SER A 21 14.10 12.50 18.98
CA SER A 21 13.25 13.35 18.14
C SER A 21 13.51 13.12 16.65
N SER A 22 14.77 13.01 16.24
CA SER A 22 15.14 12.71 14.85
C SER A 22 14.67 11.33 14.41
N LEU A 23 14.77 10.32 15.29
CA LEU A 23 14.18 9.00 15.08
C LEU A 23 12.67 9.11 14.94
N ASN A 24 11.96 9.75 15.88
CA ASN A 24 10.51 9.88 15.79
C ASN A 24 10.04 10.61 14.51
N ASP A 25 10.77 11.63 14.04
CA ASP A 25 10.47 12.34 12.79
C ASP A 25 10.74 11.47 11.55
N ALA A 26 11.87 10.76 11.52
CA ALA A 26 12.20 9.80 10.47
C ALA A 26 11.19 8.63 10.42
N PHE A 27 10.74 8.14 11.57
CA PHE A 27 9.71 7.12 11.67
C PHE A 27 8.33 7.66 11.25
N GLY A 28 8.00 8.91 11.62
CA GLY A 28 6.75 9.56 11.25
C GLY A 28 6.62 9.80 9.74
N SER A 29 7.69 10.25 9.08
CA SER A 29 7.75 10.42 7.63
C SER A 29 7.68 9.08 6.89
N ARG A 30 8.43 8.08 7.33
CA ARG A 30 8.40 6.72 6.77
C ARG A 30 7.03 6.05 6.94
N GLN A 31 6.35 6.24 8.07
CA GLN A 31 5.02 5.68 8.31
C GLN A 31 3.96 6.34 7.41
N LYS A 32 4.02 7.66 7.21
CA LYS A 32 3.13 8.36 6.27
C LYS A 32 3.33 7.87 4.83
N PHE A 33 4.57 7.64 4.42
CA PHE A 33 4.89 7.08 3.11
C PHE A 33 4.36 5.65 2.95
N ALA A 34 4.64 4.77 3.91
CA ALA A 34 4.16 3.39 3.91
C ALA A 34 2.62 3.31 3.86
N ARG A 35 1.92 4.21 4.56
CA ARG A 35 0.45 4.30 4.51
C ARG A 35 -0.04 4.65 3.10
N ARG A 36 0.54 5.66 2.45
CA ARG A 36 0.18 6.05 1.08
C ARG A 36 0.43 4.91 0.08
N PHE A 37 1.54 4.20 0.26
CA PHE A 37 1.88 3.06 -0.59
C PHE A 37 0.90 1.90 -0.43
N ALA A 38 0.57 1.53 0.81
CA ALA A 38 -0.43 0.49 1.10
C ALA A 38 -1.82 0.86 0.57
N GLU A 39 -2.23 2.12 0.68
CA GLU A 39 -3.50 2.60 0.11
C GLU A 39 -3.51 2.53 -1.43
N GLY A 40 -2.38 2.85 -2.08
CA GLY A 40 -2.21 2.70 -3.53
C GLY A 40 -2.35 1.24 -3.99
N ILE A 41 -1.72 0.30 -3.27
CA ILE A 41 -1.86 -1.14 -3.55
C ILE A 41 -3.31 -1.60 -3.37
N GLY A 42 -3.99 -1.12 -2.32
CA GLY A 42 -5.41 -1.45 -2.09
C GLY A 42 -6.31 -1.04 -3.26
N LYS A 43 -6.09 0.14 -3.84
CA LYS A 43 -6.81 0.62 -5.03
C LYS A 43 -6.53 -0.25 -6.26
N LEU A 44 -5.27 -0.60 -6.51
CA LEU A 44 -4.87 -1.48 -7.61
C LEU A 44 -5.51 -2.87 -7.51
N VAL A 45 -5.42 -3.52 -6.34
CA VAL A 45 -5.98 -4.87 -6.15
C VAL A 45 -7.51 -4.87 -6.20
N GLY A 46 -8.15 -3.81 -5.70
CA GLY A 46 -9.60 -3.62 -5.77
C GLY A 46 -10.12 -3.54 -7.21
N ASN A 47 -9.44 -2.75 -8.06
CA ASN A 47 -9.83 -2.57 -9.46
C ASN A 47 -9.62 -3.85 -10.29
N VAL A 48 -8.47 -4.52 -10.12
CA VAL A 48 -8.15 -5.74 -10.90
C VAL A 48 -9.16 -6.87 -10.64
N LYS A 49 -9.66 -7.02 -9.41
CA LYS A 49 -10.71 -8.02 -9.10
C LYS A 49 -12.07 -7.66 -9.72
N GLY A 50 -12.39 -6.38 -9.84
CA GLY A 50 -13.61 -5.90 -10.49
C GLY A 50 -13.59 -6.16 -12.00
N ASP A 51 -12.53 -5.70 -12.66
CA ASP A 51 -12.35 -5.83 -14.10
C ASP A 51 -12.36 -7.30 -14.54
N ARG A 52 -11.65 -8.16 -13.81
CA ARG A 52 -11.63 -9.60 -14.12
C ARG A 52 -13.01 -10.23 -13.99
N ARG A 53 -13.80 -9.87 -12.98
CA ARG A 53 -15.17 -10.39 -12.80
C ARG A 53 -16.12 -9.93 -13.90
N GLU A 54 -15.94 -8.70 -14.38
CA GLU A 54 -16.76 -8.16 -15.47
C GLU A 54 -16.48 -8.88 -16.80
N GLU A 55 -15.21 -9.07 -17.14
CA GLU A 55 -14.80 -9.82 -18.34
C GLU A 55 -15.25 -11.29 -18.29
N ASP A 56 -15.13 -11.94 -17.13
CA ASP A 56 -15.59 -13.32 -16.93
C ASP A 56 -17.11 -13.43 -17.09
N ARG A 57 -17.86 -12.48 -16.54
CA ARG A 57 -19.33 -12.42 -16.68
C ARG A 57 -19.76 -12.12 -18.11
N ARG A 58 -19.05 -11.24 -18.82
CA ARG A 58 -19.30 -10.92 -20.23
C ARG A 58 -19.08 -12.14 -21.11
N THR A 59 -17.98 -12.85 -20.87
CA THR A 59 -17.64 -14.09 -21.57
C THR A 59 -18.66 -15.18 -21.29
N TYR A 60 -19.01 -15.40 -20.01
CA TYR A 60 -20.06 -16.33 -19.62
C TYR A 60 -21.39 -16.04 -20.30
N ARG A 61 -21.83 -14.76 -20.34
CA ARG A 61 -23.07 -14.36 -21.04
C ARG A 61 -23.01 -14.66 -22.54
N LYS A 62 -21.88 -14.41 -23.21
CA LYS A 62 -21.69 -14.74 -24.64
C LYS A 62 -21.81 -16.25 -24.88
N ILE A 63 -21.15 -17.05 -24.04
CA ILE A 63 -21.18 -18.52 -24.14
C ILE A 63 -22.60 -19.03 -23.89
N VAL A 64 -23.26 -18.61 -22.82
CA VAL A 64 -24.63 -19.02 -22.50
C VAL A 64 -25.62 -18.62 -23.59
N GLY A 65 -25.49 -17.41 -24.16
CA GLY A 65 -26.30 -16.95 -25.28
C GLY A 65 -26.10 -17.79 -26.54
N GLY A 66 -24.85 -18.13 -26.89
CA GLY A 66 -24.54 -19.03 -28.01
C GLY A 66 -25.03 -20.46 -27.80
N CYS A 67 -24.93 -21.01 -26.58
CA CYS A 67 -25.47 -22.33 -26.27
C CYS A 67 -27.00 -22.35 -26.26
N GLN A 68 -27.67 -21.23 -25.96
CA GLN A 68 -29.12 -21.12 -26.13
C GLN A 68 -29.51 -21.13 -27.60
N SER A 69 -28.80 -20.39 -28.47
CA SER A 69 -29.11 -20.39 -29.90
C SER A 69 -28.88 -21.76 -30.54
N ILE A 70 -27.82 -22.49 -30.18
CA ILE A 70 -27.57 -23.85 -30.66
C ILE A 70 -28.68 -24.82 -30.23
N ARG A 71 -29.12 -24.74 -28.96
CA ARG A 71 -30.25 -25.55 -28.45
C ARG A 71 -31.57 -25.26 -29.17
N VAL A 72 -31.79 -24.00 -29.56
CA VAL A 72 -32.99 -23.58 -30.31
C VAL A 72 -32.91 -23.96 -31.79
N LEU A 73 -31.71 -23.98 -32.37
CA LEU A 73 -31.47 -24.37 -33.77
C LEU A 73 -31.44 -25.90 -34.00
N GLY A 74 -31.72 -26.71 -32.98
CA GLY A 74 -32.01 -28.14 -33.15
C GLY A 74 -30.84 -28.99 -33.64
N LEU A 75 -29.60 -28.59 -33.35
CA LEU A 75 -28.42 -29.44 -33.56
C LEU A 75 -28.29 -30.42 -32.38
N ASN A 76 -29.00 -31.55 -32.46
CA ASN A 76 -28.72 -32.78 -31.70
C ASN A 76 -28.13 -33.82 -32.65
#